data_AF-A0A2E5U230-F1
#
_entry.id   AF-A0A2E5U230-F1
#
_cell.length_a   1.000
_cell.length_b   1.000
_cell.length_c   1.000
_cell.angle_alpha   90.00
_cell.angle_beta   90.00
_cell.angle_gamma   90.00
#
_symmetry.space_group_name_H-M   'P 1'
#
loop_
_entity.id
_entity.type
_entity.pdbx_description
1 polymer ?
#
loop_
_entity_poly.entity_id
_entity_poly.type
_entity_poly.pdbx_seq_one_letter_code
_entity_poly.pdbx_strand_id
1 'polypeptide(L)'
;MTDSAFADIRNGSIGGRAGSSNTAASFLEFFVPHRGYDEKADKIPWVHLDIAGTAWGPGSKARSEGVNPLFQFGVSGVHVRTLHRLITEL
;
A
#
# COMPACT_ATOMS: atom_id res chain seq x y z
N MET A 1 12.68 -11.39 -2.25
CA MET A 1 12.06 -11.44 -3.59
C MET A 1 12.13 -10.08 -4.30
N THR A 2 13.17 -9.32 -4.00
CA THR A 2 13.43 -7.98 -4.57
C THR A 2 14.89 -7.87 -5.03
N ASP A 3 15.65 -8.96 -4.99
CA ASP A 3 17.07 -8.99 -5.35
C ASP A 3 17.24 -8.74 -6.84
N SER A 4 18.04 -7.79 -7.28
CA SER A 4 18.30 -7.55 -8.71
C SER A 4 19.68 -8.07 -9.11
N ALA A 5 19.83 -8.49 -10.37
CA ALA A 5 21.13 -8.90 -10.91
C ALA A 5 22.05 -7.70 -11.22
N PHE A 6 21.50 -6.48 -11.26
CA PHE A 6 22.19 -5.28 -11.73
C PHE A 6 22.08 -4.07 -10.78
N ALA A 7 21.19 -4.13 -9.79
CA ALA A 7 20.90 -3.00 -8.89
C ALA A 7 20.68 -3.52 -7.46
N ASP A 8 20.56 -2.61 -6.50
CA ASP A 8 20.36 -2.95 -5.09
C ASP A 8 19.01 -3.63 -4.86
N ILE A 9 17.98 -3.21 -5.60
CA ILE A 9 16.62 -3.75 -5.50
C ILE A 9 15.86 -3.64 -6.82
N ARG A 10 14.90 -4.54 -7.10
CA ARG A 10 14.01 -4.50 -8.28
C ARG A 10 12.60 -4.04 -7.92
N ASN A 11 11.90 -3.37 -8.85
CA ASN A 11 10.53 -2.88 -8.64
C ASN A 11 9.41 -3.90 -8.94
N GLY A 12 9.74 -5.17 -9.24
CA GLY A 12 8.78 -6.17 -9.69
C GLY A 12 9.13 -7.61 -9.25
N SER A 13 8.14 -8.49 -9.20
CA SER A 13 8.29 -9.89 -8.74
C SER A 13 9.24 -10.71 -9.64
N ILE A 14 10.11 -11.54 -9.03
CA ILE A 14 11.01 -12.50 -9.69
C ILE A 14 10.26 -13.64 -10.42
N GLY A 15 9.04 -13.98 -10.00
CA GLY A 15 8.43 -15.28 -10.27
C GLY A 15 7.03 -15.26 -10.93
N GLY A 16 6.59 -14.11 -11.44
CA GLY A 16 5.26 -13.97 -12.06
C GLY A 16 4.24 -13.19 -11.21
N ARG A 17 3.01 -13.09 -11.73
CA ARG A 17 1.93 -12.17 -11.28
C ARG A 17 1.42 -12.40 -9.85
N ALA A 18 1.71 -13.53 -9.22
CA ALA A 18 1.22 -13.83 -7.87
C ALA A 18 2.00 -13.03 -6.80
N GLY A 19 1.29 -12.44 -5.84
CA GLY A 19 1.91 -11.74 -4.70
C GLY A 19 2.49 -10.35 -5.00
N SER A 20 2.04 -9.69 -6.07
CA SER A 20 2.55 -8.37 -6.48
C SER A 20 2.38 -7.28 -5.42
N SER A 21 1.23 -7.22 -4.73
CA SER A 21 1.02 -6.23 -3.65
C SER A 21 1.96 -6.43 -2.47
N ASN A 22 2.23 -7.67 -2.06
CA ASN A 22 3.19 -7.95 -0.98
C ASN A 22 4.62 -7.60 -1.40
N THR A 23 4.99 -7.90 -2.65
CA THR A 23 6.32 -7.54 -3.17
C THR A 23 6.49 -6.03 -3.26
N ALA A 24 5.44 -5.29 -3.63
CA ALA A 24 5.45 -3.83 -3.62
C ALA A 24 5.59 -3.28 -2.19
N ALA A 25 4.90 -3.86 -1.21
CA ALA A 25 5.06 -3.47 0.20
C ALA A 25 6.50 -3.69 0.68
N SER A 26 7.11 -4.84 0.38
CA SER A 26 8.52 -5.10 0.73
C SER A 26 9.50 -4.16 0.00
N PHE A 27 9.20 -3.77 -1.24
CA PHE A 27 9.99 -2.76 -1.95
C PHE A 27 9.93 -1.40 -1.25
N LEU A 28 8.76 -0.95 -0.82
CA LEU A 28 8.61 0.31 -0.08
C LEU A 28 9.30 0.26 1.29
N GLU A 29 9.22 -0.89 1.97
CA GLU A 29 9.85 -1.11 3.27
C GLU A 29 11.38 -0.91 3.24
N PHE A 30 12.03 -1.22 2.12
CA PHE A 30 13.47 -1.02 1.93
C PHE A 30 13.91 0.43 2.18
N PHE A 31 13.02 1.40 1.90
CA PHE A 31 13.31 2.82 2.04
C PHE A 31 12.87 3.41 3.39
N VAL A 32 12.35 2.60 4.31
CA VAL A 32 11.99 3.04 5.67
C VAL A 32 13.25 2.99 6.53
N PRO A 33 13.79 4.13 6.98
CA PRO A 33 15.07 4.15 7.67
C PRO A 33 14.95 3.79 9.15
N HIS A 34 16.10 3.57 9.77
CA HIS A 34 16.25 3.58 11.23
C HIS A 34 16.26 5.02 11.74
N ARG A 35 15.86 5.21 13.01
CA ARG A 35 15.84 6.54 13.63
C ARG A 35 17.24 7.16 13.59
N GLY A 36 17.32 8.39 13.08
CA GLY A 36 18.60 9.09 12.95
C GLY A 36 19.60 8.47 11.97
N TYR A 37 19.16 7.53 11.11
CA TYR A 37 20.01 6.77 10.19
C TYR A 37 21.08 5.89 10.87
N ASP A 38 20.90 5.55 12.15
CA ASP A 38 21.73 4.60 12.87
C ASP A 38 21.16 3.17 12.71
N GLU A 39 21.90 2.27 12.08
CA GLU A 39 21.49 0.88 11.86
C GLU A 39 21.25 0.09 13.16
N LYS A 40 21.79 0.56 14.29
CA LYS A 40 21.56 -0.04 15.62
C LYS A 40 20.32 0.50 16.33
N ALA A 41 19.76 1.62 15.86
CA ALA A 41 18.55 2.19 16.40
C ALA A 41 17.31 1.46 15.89
N ASP A 42 16.15 1.71 16.50
CA ASP A 42 14.89 1.12 16.01
C ASP A 42 14.51 1.67 14.63
N LYS A 43 13.91 0.80 13.81
CA LYS A 43 13.28 1.20 12.54
C LYS A 43 12.11 2.14 12.81
N ILE A 44 11.90 3.14 11.95
CA ILE A 44 10.73 4.02 12.06
C ILE A 44 9.45 3.17 11.92
N PRO A 45 8.51 3.22 12.89
CA PRO A 45 7.21 2.56 12.75
C PRO A 45 6.50 3.07 11.51
N TRP A 46 6.04 2.14 10.67
CA TRP A 46 5.50 2.46 9.36
C TRP A 46 4.34 1.53 9.00
N VAL A 47 3.45 2.05 8.17
CA VAL A 47 2.33 1.31 7.57
C VAL A 47 2.21 1.68 6.09
N HIS A 48 1.90 0.69 5.26
CA HIS A 48 1.51 0.89 3.86
C HIS A 48 0.07 0.47 3.65
N LEU A 49 -0.71 1.35 3.02
CA LEU A 49 -2.10 1.11 2.64
C LEU A 49 -2.19 1.03 1.10
N ASP A 50 -2.36 -0.17 0.56
CA ASP A 50 -2.65 -0.38 -0.86
C ASP A 50 -4.15 -0.20 -1.12
N ILE A 51 -4.53 0.93 -1.71
CA ILE A 51 -5.93 1.33 -1.92
C ILE A 51 -6.38 1.19 -3.38
N ALA A 52 -5.59 0.55 -4.25
CA ALA A 52 -5.87 0.51 -5.69
C ALA A 52 -7.25 -0.11 -6.00
N GLY A 53 -7.64 -1.15 -5.26
CA GLY A 53 -8.93 -1.84 -5.43
C GLY A 53 -10.13 -1.08 -4.89
N THR A 54 -9.94 -0.26 -3.85
CA THR A 54 -11.03 0.40 -3.11
C THR A 54 -11.19 1.88 -3.47
N ALA A 55 -10.23 2.48 -4.18
CA ALA A 55 -10.25 3.90 -4.57
C ALA A 55 -11.41 4.27 -5.52
N TRP A 56 -12.04 3.28 -6.16
CA TRP A 56 -13.05 3.47 -7.19
C TRP A 56 -14.31 2.67 -6.86
N GLY A 57 -15.47 3.30 -6.99
CA GLY A 57 -16.77 2.70 -6.71
C GLY A 57 -17.30 1.80 -7.82
N PRO A 58 -18.49 1.21 -7.57
CA PRO A 58 -19.25 0.44 -8.55
C PRO A 58 -19.19 1.02 -9.96
N GLY A 59 -18.90 0.18 -10.94
CA GLY A 59 -18.90 0.57 -12.37
C GLY A 59 -17.67 1.34 -12.87
N SER A 60 -16.71 1.69 -12.00
CA SER A 60 -15.59 2.56 -12.40
C SER A 60 -14.33 1.81 -12.83
N LYS A 61 -13.99 0.66 -12.22
CA LYS A 61 -12.84 -0.22 -12.63
C LYS A 61 -12.97 -1.72 -12.29
N ALA A 62 -13.83 -2.11 -11.35
CA ALA A 62 -14.10 -3.52 -11.03
C ALA A 62 -15.61 -3.79 -11.09
N ARG A 63 -16.03 -4.74 -11.94
CA ARG A 63 -17.44 -5.18 -12.02
C ARG A 63 -17.93 -5.92 -10.77
N SER A 64 -17.05 -6.17 -9.80
CA SER A 64 -17.32 -6.95 -8.60
C SER A 64 -18.04 -6.17 -7.49
N GLU A 65 -18.13 -4.85 -7.56
CA GLU A 65 -18.91 -4.06 -6.62
C GLU A 65 -20.23 -3.66 -7.27
N GLY A 66 -21.25 -4.52 -7.19
CA GLY A 66 -22.56 -4.29 -7.80
C GLY A 66 -23.39 -3.21 -7.09
N VAL A 67 -23.16 -2.99 -5.79
CA VAL A 67 -23.81 -1.94 -4.99
C VAL A 67 -22.92 -1.64 -3.79
N ASN A 68 -22.52 -0.37 -3.60
CA ASN A 68 -21.86 0.07 -2.38
C ASN A 68 -22.85 0.97 -1.59
N PRO A 69 -23.18 0.64 -0.33
CA PRO A 69 -24.19 1.40 0.43
C PRO A 69 -23.68 2.79 0.86
N LEU A 70 -22.37 3.06 0.72
CA LEU A 70 -21.75 4.30 1.18
C LEU A 70 -21.56 5.32 0.05
N PHE A 71 -21.50 4.91 -1.22
CA PHE A 71 -21.38 5.80 -2.38
C PHE A 71 -21.72 5.09 -3.71
N GLN A 72 -22.21 5.83 -4.70
CA GLN A 72 -22.77 5.25 -5.93
C GLN A 72 -21.74 5.03 -7.06
N PHE A 73 -21.05 6.08 -7.51
CA PHE A 73 -20.13 6.04 -8.65
C PHE A 73 -18.90 6.92 -8.41
N GLY A 74 -17.80 6.61 -9.11
CA GLY A 74 -16.60 7.47 -9.12
C GLY A 74 -15.62 7.19 -7.99
N VAL A 75 -14.91 8.23 -7.55
CA VAL A 75 -13.85 8.11 -6.53
C VAL A 75 -14.45 7.92 -5.14
N SER A 76 -13.95 6.94 -4.38
CA SER A 76 -14.56 6.53 -3.11
C SER A 76 -14.16 7.39 -1.90
N GLY A 77 -12.96 7.97 -1.93
CA GLY A 77 -12.36 8.61 -0.73
C GLY A 77 -12.18 7.64 0.44
N VAL A 78 -12.13 6.33 0.18
CA VAL A 78 -11.94 5.30 1.19
C VAL A 78 -10.64 5.54 2.00
N HIS A 79 -10.69 5.25 3.30
CA HIS A 79 -9.66 5.51 4.31
C HIS A 79 -9.43 6.95 4.78
N VAL A 80 -10.04 7.99 4.18
CA VAL A 80 -9.92 9.37 4.73
C VAL A 80 -10.39 9.44 6.18
N ARG A 81 -11.56 8.88 6.50
CA ARG A 81 -12.07 8.82 7.88
C ARG A 81 -11.23 7.91 8.77
N THR A 82 -10.67 6.83 8.23
CA THR A 82 -9.78 5.93 8.98
C THR A 82 -8.53 6.67 9.43
N LEU A 83 -7.88 7.41 8.52
CA LEU A 83 -6.70 8.21 8.83
C LEU A 83 -7.02 9.35 9.78
N HIS A 84 -8.15 10.04 9.60
CA HIS A 84 -8.61 11.06 10.54
C HIS A 84 -8.73 10.48 11.97
N ARG A 85 -9.44 9.35 12.13
CA ARG A 85 -9.58 8.73 13.46
C ARG A 85 -8.25 8.27 14.04
N LEU A 86 -7.35 7.73 13.20
CA LEU A 86 -6.02 7.34 13.64
C LEU A 86 -5.24 8.51 14.26
N ILE A 87 -5.40 9.73 13.74
CA ILE A 87 -4.67 10.90 14.26
C ILE A 87 -5.44 11.69 15.33
N THR A 88 -6.76 11.53 15.43
CA THR A 88 -7.58 12.30 16.39
C THR A 88 -8.10 11.51 17.59
N GLU A 89 -8.13 10.18 17.51
CA GLU A 89 -8.72 9.30 18.54
C GLU A 89 -7.71 8.33 19.18
N LEU A 90 -6.45 8.35 18.75
CA LEU A 90 -5.32 7.73 19.44
C LEU A 90 -4.66 8.74 20.39
#